data_AF-A0A6C0DX53-F1
#
_entry.id   AF-A0A6C0DX53-F1
#
_cell.length_a   1.000
_cell.length_b   1.000
_cell.length_c   1.000
_cell.angle_alpha   90.00
_cell.angle_beta   90.00
_cell.angle_gamma   90.00
#
_symmetry.space_group_name_H-M   'P 1'
#
loop_
_entity.id
_entity.type
_entity.pdbx_description
1 polymer ?
#
loop_
_entity_poly.entity_id
_entity_poly.type
_entity_poly.pdbx_seq_one_letter_code
_entity_poly.pdbx_strand_id
1 'polypeptide(L)'
;MSLYIPVISNSTEEFIKLMFLRHKIGKVSRVDYVQNLEKHRKEAFVHFEEWFVTPEAILMQTEIMDPNIKARFKYCESGKYWPLLVNKNAKTQVYNPKYKNIDSKIMKADYKSVLLRNCHTSHNTKTESVKKQHILLAA
;
A
#
# COMPACT_ATOMS: atom_id res chain seq x y z
N MET A 1 -6.12 5.90 12.02
CA MET A 1 -7.00 4.72 11.84
C MET A 1 -6.23 3.62 11.10
N SER A 2 -6.64 2.36 11.16
CA SER A 2 -5.93 1.25 10.51
C SER A 2 -6.85 0.23 9.88
N LEU A 3 -6.41 -0.39 8.79
CA LEU A 3 -7.09 -1.51 8.14
C LEU A 3 -6.22 -2.76 8.14
N TYR A 4 -6.84 -3.90 7.89
CA TYR A 4 -6.21 -5.20 7.87
C TYR A 4 -6.33 -5.85 6.49
N ILE A 5 -5.20 -6.33 5.96
CA ILE A 5 -5.09 -7.09 4.72
C ILE A 5 -4.76 -8.54 5.10
N PRO A 6 -5.74 -9.46 5.05
CA PRO A 6 -5.56 -10.83 5.53
C PRO A 6 -4.69 -11.73 4.64
N VAL A 7 -4.43 -11.31 3.40
CA VAL A 7 -3.53 -12.01 2.48
C VAL A 7 -2.84 -10.97 1.63
N ILE A 8 -1.52 -10.91 1.72
CA ILE A 8 -0.71 -9.99 0.91
C ILE A 8 0.40 -10.73 0.18
N SER A 9 0.58 -10.38 -1.09
CA SER A 9 1.73 -10.78 -1.89
C SER A 9 2.99 -10.05 -1.44
N ASN A 10 4.13 -10.31 -2.08
CA ASN A 10 5.38 -9.57 -1.86
C ASN A 10 5.24 -8.10 -2.33
N SER A 11 4.63 -7.28 -1.47
CA SER A 11 4.29 -5.89 -1.70
C SER A 11 4.94 -5.06 -0.61
N THR A 12 5.81 -4.13 -1.01
CA THR A 12 6.55 -3.28 -0.07
C THR A 12 5.67 -2.21 0.54
N GLU A 13 6.15 -1.66 1.65
CA GLU A 13 5.47 -0.57 2.33
C GLU A 13 5.33 0.64 1.40
N GLU A 14 6.39 0.95 0.63
CA GLU A 14 6.38 2.04 -0.34
C GLU A 14 5.33 1.82 -1.44
N PHE A 15 5.21 0.58 -1.92
CA PHE A 15 4.22 0.25 -2.95
C PHE A 15 2.80 0.39 -2.40
N ILE A 16 2.54 -0.13 -1.20
CA ILE A 16 1.23 0.00 -0.55
C ILE A 16 0.89 1.48 -0.33
N LYS A 17 1.81 2.26 0.22
CA LYS A 17 1.69 3.71 0.39
C LYS A 17 1.33 4.41 -0.93
N LEU A 18 2.06 4.09 -2.00
CA LEU A 18 1.84 4.66 -3.32
C LEU A 18 0.45 4.31 -3.87
N MET A 19 0.00 3.06 -3.72
CA MET A 19 -1.30 2.64 -4.23
C MET A 19 -2.45 3.35 -3.49
N PHE A 20 -2.43 3.39 -2.15
CA PHE A 20 -3.47 4.10 -1.38
C PHE A 20 -3.51 5.59 -1.71
N LEU A 21 -2.34 6.21 -1.93
CA LEU A 21 -2.24 7.61 -2.36
C LEU A 21 -2.82 7.84 -3.76
N ARG A 22 -2.39 7.02 -4.75
CA ARG A 22 -2.83 7.14 -6.16
C ARG A 22 -4.33 6.94 -6.34
N HIS A 23 -4.92 6.03 -5.56
CA HIS A 23 -6.35 5.75 -5.58
C HIS A 23 -7.17 6.73 -4.72
N LYS A 24 -6.56 7.83 -4.25
CA LYS A 24 -7.20 8.88 -3.45
C LYS A 24 -7.89 8.38 -2.19
N ILE A 25 -7.32 7.36 -1.55
CA ILE A 25 -7.90 6.75 -0.35
C ILE A 25 -7.40 7.44 0.92
N GLY A 26 -6.09 7.67 1.02
CA GLY A 26 -5.49 8.27 2.19
C GLY A 26 -3.97 8.23 2.19
N LYS A 27 -3.39 8.92 3.15
CA LYS A 27 -1.94 8.94 3.39
C LYS A 27 -1.59 7.89 4.42
N VAL A 28 -0.87 6.85 3.98
CA VAL A 28 -0.42 5.76 4.85
C VAL A 28 0.85 6.17 5.59
N SER A 29 0.83 6.09 6.93
CA SER A 29 1.96 6.38 7.82
C SER A 29 2.96 5.22 7.83
N ARG A 30 2.49 4.00 8.07
CA ARG A 30 3.30 2.78 8.11
C ARG A 30 2.49 1.52 7.77
N VAL A 31 3.19 0.44 7.46
CA VAL A 31 2.62 -0.89 7.27
C VAL A 31 3.34 -1.89 8.15
N ASP A 32 2.59 -2.58 9.01
CA ASP A 32 3.12 -3.61 9.89
C ASP A 32 2.82 -4.98 9.27
N TYR A 33 3.86 -5.76 8.98
CA TYR A 33 3.75 -7.08 8.35
C TYR A 33 3.84 -8.20 9.37
N VAL A 34 2.99 -9.22 9.20
CA VAL A 34 3.02 -10.43 10.03
C VAL A 34 2.93 -11.68 9.19
N GLN A 35 3.61 -12.73 9.64
CA GLN A 35 3.43 -14.09 9.17
C GLN A 35 2.42 -14.78 10.08
N ASN A 36 1.30 -15.22 9.51
CA ASN A 36 0.41 -16.16 10.17
C ASN A 36 1.03 -17.56 10.04
N LEU A 37 1.39 -18.16 11.17
CA LEU A 37 2.07 -19.46 11.24
C LEU A 37 1.11 -20.63 11.03
N GLU A 38 -0.18 -20.49 11.37
CA GLU A 38 -1.18 -21.53 11.17
C GLU A 38 -1.65 -21.60 9.71
N LYS A 39 -1.81 -20.44 9.08
CA LYS A 39 -2.30 -20.33 7.70
C LYS A 39 -1.18 -20.24 6.66
N HIS A 40 0.08 -20.26 7.11
CA HIS A 40 1.28 -20.14 6.28
C HIS A 40 1.22 -18.99 5.25
N ARG A 41 0.68 -17.84 5.64
CA ARG A 41 0.52 -16.67 4.76
C ARG A 41 0.96 -15.37 5.42
N LYS A 42 1.35 -14.41 4.58
CA LYS A 42 1.68 -13.04 5.01
C LYS A 42 0.40 -12.21 5.10
N GLU A 43 0.26 -11.45 6.17
CA GLU A 43 -0.83 -10.52 6.41
C GLU A 43 -0.23 -9.13 6.72
N ALA A 44 -1.01 -8.06 6.55
CA ALA A 44 -0.52 -6.70 6.77
C ALA A 44 -1.55 -5.82 7.49
N PHE A 45 -1.06 -4.93 8.34
CA PHE A 45 -1.84 -3.87 8.98
C PHE A 45 -1.38 -2.53 8.44
N VAL A 46 -2.31 -1.79 7.83
CA VAL A 46 -2.00 -0.51 7.18
C VAL A 46 -2.51 0.60 8.08
N HIS A 47 -1.60 1.45 8.54
CA HIS A 47 -1.89 2.54 9.45
C HIS A 47 -1.89 3.86 8.69
N PHE A 48 -3.03 4.54 8.66
CA PHE A 48 -3.19 5.83 8.00
C PHE A 48 -2.80 6.96 8.94
N GLU A 49 -2.01 7.89 8.41
CA GLU A 49 -1.85 9.23 8.96
C GLU A 49 -3.19 9.97 8.85
N GLU A 50 -3.80 9.93 7.66
CA GLU A 50 -5.12 10.48 7.37
C GLU A 50 -5.84 9.68 6.28
N TRP A 51 -7.17 9.65 6.36
CA TRP A 51 -8.03 9.26 5.25
C TRP A 51 -8.41 10.51 4.47
N PHE A 52 -8.51 10.39 3.15
CA PHE A 52 -8.98 11.51 2.35
C PHE A 52 -10.51 11.64 2.41
N VAL A 53 -11.00 12.85 2.17
CA VAL A 53 -12.42 13.15 2.06
C VAL A 53 -12.82 13.13 0.58
N THR A 54 -12.76 11.94 0.00
CA THR A 54 -13.08 11.69 -1.42
C THR A 54 -14.18 10.63 -1.53
N PRO A 55 -14.96 10.62 -2.62
CA PRO A 55 -15.95 9.57 -2.85
C PRO A 55 -15.36 8.16 -2.77
N GLU A 56 -14.15 7.97 -3.31
CA GLU A 56 -13.44 6.68 -3.31
C GLU A 56 -13.07 6.23 -1.89
N ALA A 57 -12.57 7.14 -1.05
CA ALA A 57 -12.21 6.85 0.33
C ALA A 57 -13.45 6.58 1.19
N ILE A 58 -14.53 7.33 0.99
CA ILE A 58 -15.80 7.17 1.73
C ILE A 58 -16.46 5.85 1.36
N LEU A 59 -16.51 5.52 0.06
CA LEU A 59 -17.04 4.25 -0.42
C LEU A 59 -16.25 3.08 0.18
N MET A 60 -14.91 3.13 0.11
CA MET A 60 -14.07 2.09 0.68
C MET A 60 -14.30 1.90 2.18
N GLN A 61 -14.37 3.00 2.95
CA GLN A 61 -14.66 2.92 4.38
C GLN A 61 -16.02 2.29 4.65
N THR A 62 -17.03 2.65 3.86
CA THR A 62 -18.38 2.09 3.97
C THR A 62 -18.37 0.59 3.67
N GLU A 63 -17.73 0.17 2.58
CA GLU A 63 -17.62 -1.25 2.21
C GLU A 63 -16.85 -2.07 3.26
N ILE A 64 -15.79 -1.52 3.85
CA ILE A 64 -15.01 -2.20 4.89
C ILE A 64 -15.85 -2.41 6.15
N MET A 65 -16.71 -1.45 6.49
CA MET A 65 -17.53 -1.48 7.70
C MET A 65 -18.76 -2.39 7.57
N ASP A 66 -19.23 -2.68 6.36
CA ASP A 66 -20.35 -3.58 6.12
C ASP A 66 -19.90 -5.05 6.15
N PRO A 67 -20.36 -5.86 7.13
CA PRO A 67 -19.99 -7.28 7.23
C PRO A 67 -20.49 -8.14 6.06
N ASN A 68 -21.47 -7.66 5.28
CA ASN A 68 -22.02 -8.38 4.13
C ASN A 68 -21.22 -8.12 2.85
N ILE A 69 -20.36 -7.11 2.84
CA ILE A 69 -19.55 -6.73 1.68
C ILE A 69 -18.15 -7.30 1.83
N LYS A 70 -17.69 -8.01 0.79
CA LYS A 70 -16.29 -8.44 0.68
C LYS A 70 -15.43 -7.30 0.13
N ALA A 71 -15.13 -6.32 0.97
CA ALA A 71 -14.35 -5.15 0.59
C ALA A 71 -13.00 -5.55 -0.03
N ARG A 72 -12.66 -4.89 -1.14
CA ARG A 72 -11.44 -5.17 -1.90
C ARG A 72 -10.81 -3.89 -2.44
N PHE A 73 -9.50 -3.81 -2.34
CA PHE A 73 -8.73 -2.73 -2.95
C PHE A 73 -8.12 -3.20 -4.26
N LYS A 74 -8.70 -2.80 -5.39
CA LYS A 74 -8.12 -3.05 -6.72
C LYS A 74 -7.03 -2.01 -7.00
N TYR A 75 -5.77 -2.42 -6.93
CA TYR A 75 -4.61 -1.53 -7.07
C TYR A 75 -3.92 -1.59 -8.44
N CYS A 76 -4.37 -2.47 -9.34
CA CYS A 76 -3.85 -2.55 -10.70
C CYS A 76 -4.99 -2.86 -11.68
N GLU A 77 -4.89 -2.31 -12.89
CA GLU A 77 -5.90 -2.50 -13.95
C GLU A 77 -6.05 -3.97 -14.34
N SER A 78 -4.95 -4.73 -14.30
CA SER A 78 -4.86 -6.18 -14.53
C SER A 78 -5.74 -7.06 -13.63
N GLY A 79 -6.50 -6.47 -12.70
CA GLY A 79 -7.42 -7.20 -11.83
C GLY A 79 -6.84 -7.57 -10.48
N LYS A 80 -5.58 -7.22 -10.19
CA LYS A 80 -4.98 -7.49 -8.87
C LYS A 80 -5.64 -6.65 -7.78
N TYR A 81 -5.93 -7.30 -6.67
CA TYR A 81 -6.58 -6.66 -5.53
C TYR A 81 -6.08 -7.23 -4.20
N TRP A 82 -6.25 -6.45 -3.13
CA TRP A 82 -6.11 -6.92 -1.75
C TRP A 82 -7.49 -6.97 -1.09
N PRO A 83 -7.86 -8.08 -0.42
CA PRO A 83 -9.02 -8.08 0.46
C PRO A 83 -8.77 -7.11 1.62
N LEU A 84 -9.79 -6.35 2.01
CA LEU A 84 -9.72 -5.40 3.12
C LEU A 84 -10.70 -5.80 4.21
N LEU A 85 -10.27 -5.69 5.46
CA LEU A 85 -11.09 -5.93 6.64
C LEU A 85 -10.85 -4.83 7.68
N VAL A 86 -11.86 -4.61 8.53
CA VAL A 86 -11.71 -3.75 9.72
C VAL A 86 -10.62 -4.32 10.61
N ASN A 87 -9.67 -3.47 11.02
CA ASN A 87 -8.74 -3.85 12.08
C ASN A 87 -9.45 -3.77 13.43
N LYS A 88 -9.92 -4.92 13.93
CA LYS A 88 -10.61 -5.03 15.23
C LYS A 88 -9.70 -4.81 16.44
N ASN A 89 -8.37 -4.91 16.27
CA ASN A 89 -7.38 -4.87 17.36
C ASN A 89 -6.38 -3.72 17.19
N ALA A 90 -6.84 -2.54 16.76
CA ALA A 90 -5.97 -1.41 16.39
C ALA A 90 -5.13 -0.81 17.54
N LYS A 91 -5.40 -1.19 18.81
CA LYS A 91 -4.84 -0.50 20.00
C LYS A 91 -4.04 -1.39 20.96
N THR A 92 -3.98 -2.70 20.73
CA THR A 92 -3.35 -3.63 21.67
C THR A 92 -2.32 -4.49 20.95
N GLN A 93 -1.05 -4.35 21.34
CA GLN A 93 -0.02 -5.34 21.03
C GLN A 93 -0.33 -6.59 21.86
N VAL A 94 -1.21 -7.45 21.34
CA VAL A 94 -1.48 -8.74 21.95
C VAL A 94 -0.40 -9.69 21.46
N TYR A 95 0.42 -10.19 22.37
CA TYR A 95 1.30 -11.30 22.05
C TYR A 95 0.45 -12.48 21.58
N ASN A 96 0.66 -12.91 20.34
CA ASN A 96 0.00 -14.06 19.79
C ASN A 96 1.06 -15.01 19.21
N PRO A 97 1.26 -16.19 19.82
CA PRO A 97 2.31 -17.12 19.39
C PRO A 97 2.08 -17.66 17.97
N LYS A 98 0.88 -17.51 17.42
CA LYS A 98 0.51 -17.89 16.05
C LYS A 98 1.01 -16.91 15.00
N TYR A 99 1.57 -15.77 15.43
CA TYR A 99 1.98 -14.68 14.58
C TYR A 99 3.44 -14.32 14.81
N LYS A 100 4.14 -14.06 13.71
CA LYS A 100 5.52 -13.57 13.74
C LYS A 100 5.62 -12.26 12.96
N ASN A 101 6.16 -11.22 13.59
CA ASN A 101 6.42 -9.95 12.89
C ASN A 101 7.46 -10.16 11.78
N ILE A 102 7.21 -9.57 10.61
CA ILE A 102 8.13 -9.61 9.48
C ILE A 102 8.78 -8.23 9.36
N ASP A 103 10.12 -8.19 9.31
CA ASP A 103 10.84 -6.95 9.04
C ASP A 103 10.58 -6.48 7.59
N SER A 104 10.20 -5.21 7.43
CA SER A 104 9.96 -4.58 6.13
C SER A 104 11.15 -4.73 5.15
N LYS A 105 12.39 -4.88 5.64
CA LYS A 105 13.58 -5.15 4.81
C LYS A 105 13.49 -6.47 4.06
N ILE A 106 12.91 -7.51 4.68
CA ILE A 106 12.71 -8.82 4.05
C ILE A 106 11.73 -8.67 2.88
N MET A 107 10.64 -7.90 3.08
CA MET A 107 9.65 -7.65 2.03
C MET A 107 10.21 -6.85 0.84
N LYS A 108 11.19 -5.96 1.08
CA LYS A 108 11.88 -5.21 0.02
C LYS A 108 12.75 -6.08 -0.89
N ALA A 109 13.44 -7.08 -0.32
CA ALA A 109 14.25 -8.01 -1.09
C ALA A 109 13.38 -8.85 -2.04
N ASP A 110 12.25 -9.33 -1.54
CA ASP A 110 11.26 -10.11 -2.29
C ASP A 110 10.58 -9.31 -3.42
N TYR A 111 10.57 -7.98 -3.34
CA TYR A 111 9.88 -7.11 -4.32
C TYR A 111 10.75 -6.71 -5.52
N LYS A 112 12.07 -6.56 -5.36
CA LYS A 112 12.97 -6.25 -6.49
C LYS A 112 12.87 -7.29 -7.62
N SER A 113 12.58 -8.55 -7.28
CA SER A 113 12.36 -9.62 -8.25
C SER A 113 10.99 -9.54 -8.97
N VAL A 114 10.01 -8.85 -8.38
CA VAL A 114 8.62 -8.73 -8.87
C VAL A 114 8.41 -7.46 -9.70
N LEU A 115 9.13 -6.37 -9.40
CA LEU A 115 9.09 -5.11 -10.15
C LEU A 115 9.34 -5.26 -11.65
N LEU A 116 10.09 -6.28 -12.06
CA LEU A 116 10.37 -6.57 -13.47
C LEU A 116 9.16 -7.09 -14.24
N ARG A 117 8.00 -7.33 -13.61
CA ARG A 117 6.88 -8.01 -14.30
C ARG A 117 5.50 -7.39 -14.27
N ASN A 118 5.06 -6.54 -13.33
CA ASN A 118 3.64 -6.13 -13.33
C ASN A 118 3.25 -4.87 -12.53
N CYS A 119 3.06 -3.76 -13.23
CA CYS A 119 1.83 -2.96 -13.34
C CYS A 119 2.26 -1.80 -14.25
N HIS A 120 2.17 -1.96 -15.57
CA HIS A 120 2.56 -0.91 -16.51
C HIS A 120 1.64 0.29 -16.30
N THR A 121 2.12 1.29 -15.56
CA THR A 121 1.58 2.64 -15.62
C THR A 121 2.55 3.47 -16.43
N SER A 122 2.14 3.88 -17.63
CA SER A 122 2.86 4.84 -18.46
C SER A 122 3.22 6.07 -17.63
N HIS A 123 4.49 6.21 -17.27
CA HIS A 123 5.03 7.45 -16.73
C HIS A 123 5.27 8.39 -17.91
N ASN A 124 4.40 9.40 -18.07
CA ASN A 124 4.74 10.58 -18.84
C ASN A 124 5.52 11.51 -17.92
N THR A 125 6.82 11.26 -17.75
CA THR A 125 7.73 12.20 -17.08
C THR A 125 8.07 13.32 -18.05
N LYS A 126 7.29 14.40 -18.05
CA LYS A 126 7.81 15.69 -18.49
C LYS A 126 8.67 16.26 -17.37
N THR A 127 9.96 15.93 -17.42
CA THR A 127 10.99 16.68 -16.74
C THR A 127 11.28 17.90 -17.61
N GLU A 128 10.63 19.03 -17.34
CA GLU A 128 11.06 20.33 -17.87
C GLU A 128 12.33 20.75 -17.11
N SER A 129 13.50 20.47 -17.68
CA SER A 129 14.72 21.15 -17.30
C SER A 129 14.71 22.55 -17.94
N VAL A 130 14.36 23.55 -17.13
CA VAL A 130 14.57 24.95 -17.53
C VAL A 130 16.08 25.20 -17.61
N LYS A 131 16.50 25.56 -18.82
CA LYS A 131 17.87 25.81 -19.28
C LYS A 131 18.60 26.83 -18.38
N LYS A 132 19.82 26.48 -17.96
CA LYS A 132 20.85 27.47 -17.57
C LYS A 132 21.23 28.27 -18.82
N GLN A 133 20.90 29.56 -18.85
CA GLN A 133 21.51 30.51 -19.78
C GLN A 133 22.94 30.78 -19.30
N HIS A 134 23.93 30.28 -20.04
CA HIS A 134 25.29 30.81 -19.98
C HIS A 134 25.40 31.92 -21.02
N ILE A 135 25.54 33.15 -20.52
CA ILE A 135 26.07 34.29 -21.23
C ILE A 135 27.56 34.01 -21.49
N LEU A 136 28.01 34.15 -22.74
CA LEU A 136 29.41 34.45 -23.05
C LEU A 136 29.48 35.23 -24.36
N LEU A 137 29.83 36.51 -24.20
CA LEU A 137 30.33 37.44 -25.21
C LEU A 137 31.71 37.00 -25.68
N ALA A 138 31.95 37.07 -26.99
CA ALA A 138 33.22 37.31 -27.68
C ALA A 138 32.95 37.19 -29.19
N ALA A 139 33.48 37.98 -30.11
CA ALA A 139 34.22 39.25 -30.10
C ALA A 139 34.05 39.82 -31.53
#